data_AF-A0AA37T6F8-F1
#
_entry.id   AF-A0AA37T6F8-F1
#
_cell.length_a   1.000
_cell.length_b   1.000
_cell.length_c   1.000
_cell.angle_alpha   90.00
_cell.angle_beta   90.00
_cell.angle_gamma   90.00
#
_symmetry.space_group_name_H-M   'P 1'
#
loop_
_entity.id
_entity.type
_entity.pdbx_description
1 polymer ?
#
loop_
_entity_poly.entity_id
_entity_poly.type
_entity_poly.pdbx_seq_one_letter_code
_entity_poly.pdbx_strand_id
1 'polypeptide(L)'
;MKKKQTLTKKELGTVESVLLDFNHNRLPRLLDMKKQVDEGATLDTYDLQFLSDCIEHSRGSEHFAELHPEFKRIVAQVAHLYHHITNAALNNANKDAH
;
A
#
# COMPACT_ATOMS: atom_id res chain seq x y z
N MET A 1 -5.49 -1.50 32.19
CA MET A 1 -5.98 -2.44 31.14
C MET A 1 -6.56 -1.62 30.00
N LYS A 2 -5.89 -1.57 28.83
CA LYS A 2 -6.48 -0.95 27.63
C LYS A 2 -7.59 -1.90 27.13
N LYS A 3 -8.84 -1.42 27.08
CA LYS A 3 -9.97 -2.19 26.54
C LYS A 3 -9.60 -2.64 25.11
N LYS A 4 -9.84 -3.91 24.77
CA LYS A 4 -9.85 -4.34 23.36
C LYS A 4 -10.94 -3.54 22.66
N GLN A 5 -10.56 -2.49 21.94
CA GLN A 5 -11.49 -1.74 21.10
C GLN A 5 -11.94 -2.68 19.99
N THR A 6 -13.19 -3.13 20.11
CA THR A 6 -13.82 -3.97 19.09
C THR A 6 -14.51 -3.03 18.12
N LEU A 7 -14.29 -3.22 16.81
CA LEU A 7 -14.95 -2.44 15.77
C LEU A 7 -16.48 -2.49 15.97
N THR A 8 -17.15 -1.35 15.83
CA THR A 8 -18.60 -1.34 15.66
C THR A 8 -18.98 -2.05 14.36
N LYS A 9 -20.24 -2.49 14.22
CA LYS A 9 -20.71 -3.11 12.97
C LYS A 9 -20.50 -2.23 11.73
N LYS A 10 -20.64 -0.91 11.89
CA LYS A 10 -20.43 0.05 10.80
C LYS A 10 -18.95 0.13 10.42
N GLU A 11 -18.07 0.25 11.41
CA GLU A 11 -16.62 0.28 11.16
C GLU A 11 -16.13 -1.04 10.58
N LEU A 12 -16.68 -2.18 11.02
CA LEU A 12 -16.37 -3.49 10.46
C LEU A 12 -16.72 -3.56 8.96
N GLY A 13 -17.92 -3.10 8.57
CA GLY A 13 -18.30 -3.06 7.15
C GLY A 13 -17.43 -2.12 6.32
N THR A 14 -17.03 -0.96 6.87
CA THR A 14 -16.09 -0.05 6.21
C THR A 14 -14.73 -0.70 6.02
N VAL A 15 -14.16 -1.29 7.08
CA VAL A 15 -12.85 -1.96 7.03
C VAL A 15 -12.88 -3.12 6.05
N GLU A 16 -13.93 -3.94 6.07
CA GLU A 16 -14.12 -5.04 5.14
C GLU A 16 -14.12 -4.54 3.69
N SER A 17 -14.89 -3.48 3.39
CA SER A 17 -14.92 -2.90 2.05
C SER A 17 -13.55 -2.38 1.61
N VAL A 18 -12.80 -1.73 2.52
CA VAL A 18 -11.45 -1.21 2.22
C VAL A 18 -10.48 -2.37 1.96
N LEU A 19 -10.52 -3.43 2.77
CA LEU A 19 -9.66 -4.59 2.59
C LEU A 19 -10.00 -5.37 1.32
N LEU A 20 -11.28 -5.51 0.99
CA LEU A 20 -11.73 -6.16 -0.24
C LEU A 20 -11.32 -5.37 -1.48
N ASP A 21 -11.47 -4.04 -1.47
CA ASP A 21 -11.00 -3.17 -2.56
C ASP A 21 -9.48 -3.24 -2.70
N PHE A 22 -8.74 -3.18 -1.59
CA PHE A 22 -7.29 -3.32 -1.61
C PHE A 22 -6.87 -4.66 -2.21
N ASN A 23 -7.47 -5.77 -1.76
CA ASN A 23 -7.10 -7.11 -2.20
C ASN A 23 -7.40 -7.37 -3.67
N HIS A 24 -8.54 -6.90 -4.19
CA HIS A 24 -8.96 -7.20 -5.55
C HIS A 24 -8.48 -6.19 -6.59
N ASN A 25 -8.27 -4.92 -6.20
CA ASN A 25 -7.97 -3.87 -7.17
C ASN A 25 -6.53 -3.35 -7.03
N ARG A 26 -6.12 -2.95 -5.82
CA ARG A 26 -4.85 -2.22 -5.64
C ARG A 26 -3.65 -3.16 -5.53
N LEU A 27 -3.77 -4.20 -4.71
CA LEU A 27 -2.69 -5.14 -4.43
C LEU A 27 -2.17 -5.84 -5.70
N PRO A 28 -3.01 -6.36 -6.62
CA PRO A 28 -2.52 -7.00 -7.84
C PRO A 28 -1.64 -6.06 -8.67
N ARG A 29 -2.08 -4.82 -8.88
CA ARG A 29 -1.32 -3.82 -9.63
C ARG A 29 -0.01 -3.46 -8.94
N LEU A 30 0.01 -3.30 -7.61
CA LEU A 30 1.23 -3.04 -6.86
C LEU A 30 2.23 -4.20 -6.95
N LEU A 31 1.75 -5.44 -6.98
CA LEU A 31 2.59 -6.62 -7.16
C LEU A 31 3.17 -6.71 -8.57
N ASP A 32 2.38 -6.35 -9.60
CA ASP A 32 2.86 -6.24 -10.98
C ASP A 32 3.95 -5.17 -11.09
N MET A 33 3.72 -3.99 -10.53
CA MET A 33 4.72 -2.91 -10.47
C MET A 33 5.98 -3.34 -9.74
N LYS A 34 5.84 -4.04 -8.61
CA LYS A 34 6.98 -4.62 -7.88
C LYS A 34 7.80 -5.54 -8.78
N LYS A 35 7.14 -6.42 -9.52
CA LYS A 35 7.83 -7.33 -10.45
C LYS A 35 8.58 -6.56 -11.54
N GLN A 36 7.95 -5.55 -12.14
CA GLN A 36 8.59 -4.72 -13.17
C GLN A 36 9.88 -4.06 -12.66
N VAL A 37 9.82 -3.41 -11.48
CA VAL A 37 11.01 -2.73 -10.93
C VAL A 37 12.08 -3.70 -10.43
N ASP A 38 11.69 -4.90 -9.97
CA ASP A 38 12.63 -5.97 -9.61
C ASP A 38 13.38 -6.51 -10.84
N GLU A 39 12.74 -6.49 -12.00
CA GLU A 39 13.34 -6.86 -13.29
C GLU A 39 14.20 -5.74 -13.90
N GLY A 40 14.29 -4.59 -13.23
CA GLY A 40 15.10 -3.45 -13.66
C GLY A 40 14.36 -2.41 -14.51
N ALA A 41 13.04 -2.56 -14.70
CA ALA A 41 12.26 -1.59 -15.46
C ALA A 41 12.06 -0.28 -14.69
N THR A 42 11.96 0.83 -15.42
CA THR A 42 11.50 2.12 -14.89
C THR A 42 9.97 2.16 -14.84
N LEU A 43 9.43 3.00 -13.95
CA LEU A 43 7.99 3.26 -13.89
C LEU A 43 7.64 4.44 -14.80
N ASP A 44 6.57 4.29 -15.56
CA ASP A 44 6.06 5.37 -16.40
C ASP A 44 5.21 6.37 -15.59
N THR A 45 4.73 7.43 -16.24
CA THR A 45 3.90 8.45 -15.59
C THR A 45 2.60 7.88 -15.02
N TYR A 46 2.01 6.87 -15.66
CA TYR A 46 0.76 6.26 -15.20
C TYR A 46 1.01 5.43 -13.93
N ASP A 47 2.08 4.65 -13.91
CA ASP A 47 2.50 3.88 -12.74
C ASP A 47 2.84 4.77 -11.56
N LEU A 48 3.56 5.87 -11.80
CA LEU A 48 3.90 6.84 -10.76
C LEU A 48 2.64 7.53 -10.19
N GLN A 49 1.68 7.90 -11.03
CA GLN A 49 0.41 8.46 -10.59
C GLN A 49 -0.37 7.45 -9.74
N PHE A 50 -0.49 6.20 -10.21
CA PHE A 50 -1.17 5.14 -9.50
C PHE A 50 -0.54 4.88 -8.11
N LEU A 51 0.80 4.84 -8.03
CA LEU A 51 1.51 4.64 -6.77
C LEU A 51 1.26 5.81 -5.80
N SER A 52 1.29 7.04 -6.30
CA SER A 52 0.97 8.23 -5.51
C SER A 52 -0.44 8.16 -4.94
N ASP A 53 -1.44 7.85 -5.77
CA ASP A 53 -2.84 7.74 -5.36
C ASP A 53 -3.03 6.65 -4.30
N CYS A 54 -2.35 5.51 -4.44
CA CYS A 54 -2.38 4.43 -3.45
C CYS A 54 -1.82 4.86 -2.09
N ILE A 55 -0.72 5.63 -2.09
CA ILE A 55 -0.10 6.14 -0.86
C ILE A 55 -1.03 7.17 -0.19
N GLU A 56 -1.59 8.12 -0.94
CA GLU A 56 -2.52 9.11 -0.37
C GLU A 56 -3.77 8.46 0.23
N HIS A 57 -4.33 7.45 -0.46
CA HIS A 57 -5.45 6.69 0.11
C HIS A 57 -5.08 5.90 1.37
N SER A 58 -3.82 5.46 1.51
CA SER A 58 -3.37 4.73 2.69
C SER A 58 -3.24 5.62 3.93
N ARG A 59 -2.85 6.90 3.76
CA ARG A 59 -2.74 7.88 4.86
C ARG A 59 -4.07 8.10 5.57
N GLY A 60 -5.17 8.14 4.82
CA GLY A 60 -6.52 8.23 5.39
C GLY A 60 -6.93 7.02 6.24
N SER A 61 -6.17 5.92 6.17
CA SER A 61 -6.46 4.66 6.87
C SER A 61 -5.52 4.39 8.05
N GLU A 62 -4.50 5.23 8.29
CA GLU A 62 -3.49 5.02 9.34
C GLU A 62 -4.11 4.95 10.74
N HIS A 63 -5.14 5.78 10.99
CA HIS A 63 -5.87 5.80 12.26
C HIS A 63 -6.46 4.44 12.64
N PHE A 64 -6.87 3.62 11.66
CA PHE A 64 -7.39 2.29 11.94
C PHE A 64 -6.32 1.37 12.53
N ALA A 65 -5.07 1.44 12.07
CA ALA A 65 -3.99 0.61 12.64
C ALA A 65 -3.52 1.06 14.02
N GLU A 66 -3.70 2.33 14.36
CA GLU A 66 -3.46 2.86 15.71
C GLU A 66 -4.49 2.33 16.70
N LEU A 67 -5.76 2.31 16.31
CA LEU A 67 -6.88 1.86 17.14
C LEU A 67 -7.00 0.33 17.20
N HIS A 68 -6.58 -0.37 16.14
CA HIS A 68 -6.76 -1.81 15.95
C HIS A 68 -5.42 -2.50 15.66
N PRO A 69 -4.74 -3.02 16.70
CA PRO A 69 -3.44 -3.68 16.57
C PRO A 69 -3.41 -4.83 15.57
N GLU A 70 -4.55 -5.48 15.31
CA GLU A 70 -4.72 -6.54 14.31
C GLU A 70 -4.35 -6.08 12.89
N PHE A 71 -4.53 -4.80 12.55
CA PHE A 71 -4.17 -4.26 11.24
C PHE A 71 -2.71 -3.81 11.14
N LYS A 72 -1.97 -3.76 12.25
CA LYS A 72 -0.56 -3.32 12.23
C LYS A 72 0.30 -4.14 11.28
N ARG A 73 0.07 -5.46 11.23
CA ARG A 73 0.84 -6.36 10.36
C ARG A 73 0.60 -6.05 8.89
N ILE A 74 -0.66 -5.95 8.46
CA ILE A 74 -0.99 -5.67 7.06
C ILE A 74 -0.53 -4.27 6.65
N VAL A 75 -0.74 -3.26 7.51
CA VAL A 75 -0.27 -1.88 7.22
C VAL A 75 1.24 -1.84 7.08
N ALA A 76 1.99 -2.51 7.96
CA ALA A 76 3.44 -2.59 7.84
C ALA A 76 3.89 -3.27 6.54
N GLN A 77 3.20 -4.35 6.12
CA GLN A 77 3.51 -5.04 4.86
C GLN A 77 3.25 -4.15 3.64
N VAL A 78 2.14 -3.40 3.64
CA VAL A 78 1.80 -2.47 2.55
C VAL A 78 2.78 -1.29 2.51
N ALA A 79 3.15 -0.73 3.66
CA ALA A 79 4.17 0.32 3.74
C ALA A 79 5.53 -0.17 3.20
N HIS A 80 5.93 -1.39 3.55
CA HIS A 80 7.14 -2.01 3.02
C HIS A 80 7.08 -2.21 1.49
N LEU A 81 5.91 -2.59 0.96
CA LEU A 81 5.70 -2.75 -0.48
C LEU A 81 5.87 -1.41 -1.21
N TYR A 82 5.25 -0.33 -0.73
CA TYR A 82 5.43 1.00 -1.30
C TYR A 82 6.89 1.45 -1.26
N HIS A 83 7.55 1.28 -0.11
CA HIS A 83 8.95 1.66 0.04
C HIS A 83 9.86 0.91 -0.95
N HIS A 84 9.65 -0.39 -1.11
CA HIS A 84 10.40 -1.22 -2.05
C HIS A 84 10.22 -0.75 -3.48
N ILE A 85 8.97 -0.57 -3.92
CA ILE A 85 8.65 -0.15 -5.29
C ILE A 85 9.31 1.21 -5.59
N THR A 86 9.14 2.19 -4.70
CA THR A 86 9.70 3.54 -4.88
C THR A 86 11.23 3.52 -4.98
N ASN A 87 11.91 2.80 -4.08
CA ASN A 87 13.38 2.74 -4.12
C ASN A 87 13.90 2.03 -5.37
N ALA A 88 13.28 0.92 -5.76
CA ALA A 88 13.68 0.18 -6.95
C ALA A 88 13.44 1.02 -8.22
N ALA A 89 12.29 1.70 -8.33
CA ALA A 89 11.99 2.60 -9.43
C ALA A 89 13.02 3.75 -9.55
N LEU A 90 13.38 4.39 -8.43
CA LEU A 90 14.42 5.43 -8.40
C LEU A 90 15.79 4.90 -8.83
N ASN A 91 16.17 3.72 -8.34
CA ASN A 91 17.43 3.10 -8.72
C ASN A 91 17.49 2.77 -10.21
N ASN A 92 16.39 2.29 -10.80
CA ASN A 92 16.33 1.97 -12.22
C ASN A 92 16.36 3.25 -13.06
N ALA A 93 15.62 4.29 -12.68
CA ALA A 93 15.62 5.58 -13.37
C ALA A 93 17.00 6.24 -13.38
N ASN A 94 17.75 6.14 -12.27
CA ASN A 94 19.11 6.66 -12.19
C ASN A 94 20.09 5.88 -13.08
N LYS A 95 19.89 4.56 -13.24
CA LYS A 95 20.73 3.74 -14.14
C LYS A 95 20.46 4.06 -15.61
N ASP A 96 19.20 4.27 -15.99
CA ASP A 96 18.83 4.60 -17.36
C ASP A 96 19.30 6.00 -17.80
N ALA A 97 19.53 6.91 -16.85
CA ALA A 97 20.00 8.27 -17.11
C ALA A 97 21.52 8.40 -17.35
N HIS A 98 22.29 7.30 -17.23
CA HIS A 98 23.75 7.25 -17.33
C HIS A 98 24.23 6.28 -18.41
#